data_AF-A0A661IBZ5-F1
#
_entry.id   AF-A0A661IBZ5-F1
#
_cell.length_a   1.000
_cell.length_b   1.000
_cell.length_c   1.000
_cell.angle_alpha   90.00
_cell.angle_beta   90.00
_cell.angle_gamma   90.00
#
_symmetry.space_group_name_H-M   'P 1'
#
loop_
_entity.id
_entity.type
_entity.pdbx_description
1 polymer ?
#
loop_
_entity_poly.entity_id
_entity_poly.type
_entity_poly.pdbx_seq_one_letter_code
_entity_poly.pdbx_strand_id
1 'polypeptide(L)'
;MPAPFPRRKEMRKFPLTMARLALLGLSFLTGGIIVYGLHPSNSFFWIGGLGGIAVGLVAILVERWVARASVQTLLGGIGGMIVFLLLAKAIPMRNPRLDFLLLIVMGYIGLVVGTKKGREVALLLGEKVGGRKEVPKLLDTSSIIDGRIADVCETGFLEGPL
;
A
#
# COMPACT_ATOMS: atom_id res chain seq x y z
N MET A 1 0.70 32.70 -28.51
CA MET A 1 -0.22 31.82 -27.75
C MET A 1 0.38 30.42 -27.72
N PRO A 2 1.01 29.96 -26.63
CA PRO A 2 1.47 28.57 -26.55
C PRO A 2 0.31 27.63 -26.16
N ALA A 3 0.28 26.46 -26.79
CA ALA A 3 -0.75 25.43 -26.65
C ALA A 3 -0.83 24.84 -25.23
N PRO A 4 -2.00 24.34 -24.79
CA PRO A 4 -2.15 23.74 -23.46
C PRO A 4 -1.44 22.38 -23.42
N PHE A 5 -0.43 22.26 -22.55
CA PHE A 5 0.21 20.98 -22.25
C PHE A 5 -0.83 19.93 -21.83
N PRO A 6 -0.85 18.73 -22.44
CA PRO A 6 -1.76 17.67 -22.03
C PRO A 6 -1.49 17.23 -20.59
N ARG A 7 -2.56 17.10 -19.80
CA ARG A 7 -2.51 16.73 -18.38
C ARG A 7 -1.79 15.39 -18.20
N ARG A 8 -0.58 15.43 -17.61
CA ARG A 8 0.26 14.29 -17.16
C ARG A 8 -0.46 13.21 -16.32
N LYS A 9 -1.71 13.45 -15.89
CA LYS A 9 -2.53 12.54 -15.07
C LYS A 9 -3.27 11.46 -15.88
N GLU A 10 -3.50 11.62 -17.18
CA GLU A 10 -4.22 10.61 -17.99
C GLU A 10 -3.30 9.49 -18.51
N MET A 11 -2.10 9.84 -18.95
CA MET A 11 -1.13 8.89 -19.54
C MET A 11 -0.62 7.82 -18.55
N ARG A 12 -0.66 8.10 -17.24
CA ARG A 12 -0.16 7.20 -16.20
C ARG A 12 -1.21 6.19 -15.70
N LYS A 13 -2.49 6.41 -16.03
CA LYS A 13 -3.60 5.50 -15.66
C LYS A 13 -3.68 4.28 -16.59
N PHE A 14 -3.33 4.47 -17.86
CA PHE A 14 -3.36 3.44 -18.91
C PHE A 14 -2.59 2.15 -18.59
N PRO A 15 -1.30 2.19 -18.19
CA PRO A 15 -0.55 0.96 -17.93
C PRO A 15 -1.08 0.22 -16.68
N LEU A 16 -1.55 0.93 -15.66
CA LEU A 16 -2.12 0.31 -14.45
C LEU A 16 -3.48 -0.35 -14.72
N THR A 17 -4.32 0.24 -15.58
CA THR A 17 -5.60 -0.40 -15.95
C THR A 17 -5.38 -1.66 -16.78
N MET A 18 -4.37 -1.68 -17.65
CA MET A 18 -4.01 -2.88 -18.42
C MET A 18 -3.48 -4.00 -17.52
N ALA A 19 -2.65 -3.67 -16.53
CA ALA A 19 -2.15 -4.66 -15.56
C ALA A 19 -3.28 -5.31 -14.75
N ARG A 20 -4.31 -4.54 -14.34
CA ARG A 20 -5.47 -5.06 -13.60
C ARG A 20 -6.36 -5.99 -14.43
N LEU A 21 -6.55 -5.65 -15.70
CA LEU A 21 -7.29 -6.50 -16.64
C LEU A 21 -6.53 -7.82 -16.90
N ALA A 22 -5.20 -7.75 -17.01
CA ALA A 22 -4.37 -8.96 -17.12
C ALA A 22 -4.45 -9.82 -15.85
N LEU A 23 -4.46 -9.22 -14.66
CA LEU A 23 -4.59 -9.91 -13.37
C LEU A 23 -5.95 -10.62 -13.23
N LEU A 24 -7.04 -9.95 -13.63
CA LEU A 24 -8.39 -10.55 -13.67
C LEU A 24 -8.47 -11.69 -14.69
N GLY A 25 -7.84 -11.54 -15.85
CA GLY A 25 -7.76 -12.60 -16.85
C GLY A 25 -6.99 -13.83 -16.33
N LEU A 26 -5.88 -13.59 -15.64
CA LEU A 26 -5.07 -14.67 -15.06
C LEU A 26 -5.79 -15.38 -13.91
N SER A 27 -6.51 -14.65 -13.06
CA SER A 27 -7.32 -15.24 -11.97
C SER A 27 -8.51 -16.04 -12.50
N PHE A 28 -9.14 -15.60 -13.59
CA PHE A 28 -10.18 -16.34 -14.29
C PHE A 28 -9.66 -17.65 -14.88
N LEU A 29 -8.53 -17.61 -15.60
CA LEU A 29 -7.90 -18.78 -16.22
C LEU A 29 -7.44 -19.80 -15.16
N THR A 30 -6.75 -19.34 -14.13
CA THR A 30 -6.29 -20.22 -13.03
C THR A 30 -7.46 -20.82 -12.26
N GLY A 31 -8.50 -20.04 -11.95
CA GLY A 31 -9.72 -20.54 -11.30
C GLY A 31 -10.46 -21.60 -12.13
N GLY A 32 -10.58 -21.38 -13.45
CA GLY A 32 -11.19 -22.35 -14.36
C GLY A 32 -10.40 -23.65 -14.48
N ILE A 33 -9.06 -23.56 -14.58
CA ILE A 33 -8.17 -24.73 -14.70
C ILE A 33 -8.18 -25.58 -13.42
N ILE A 34 -8.12 -24.96 -12.23
CA ILE A 34 -8.11 -25.68 -10.95
C ILE A 34 -9.40 -26.47 -10.75
N VAL A 35 -10.56 -25.87 -11.06
CA VAL A 35 -11.86 -26.52 -10.85
C VAL A 35 -12.13 -27.59 -11.91
N TYR A 36 -11.70 -27.37 -13.15
CA TYR A 36 -11.80 -28.38 -14.21
C TYR A 36 -10.94 -29.62 -13.91
N GLY A 37 -9.78 -29.44 -13.25
CA GLY A 37 -8.93 -30.54 -12.80
C GLY A 37 -9.52 -31.39 -11.66
N LEU A 38 -10.43 -30.84 -10.86
CA LEU A 38 -11.08 -31.54 -9.74
C LEU A 38 -12.36 -32.29 -10.18
N HIS A 39 -13.08 -31.79 -11.18
CA HIS A 39 -14.25 -32.45 -11.75
C HIS A 39 -14.31 -32.24 -13.27
N PRO A 40 -14.13 -33.29 -14.10
CA PRO A 40 -14.10 -33.19 -15.56
C PRO A 40 -15.52 -33.06 -16.14
N SER A 41 -16.18 -31.94 -15.86
CA SER A 41 -17.47 -31.55 -16.45
C SER A 41 -17.43 -30.09 -16.90
N ASN A 42 -17.85 -29.84 -18.14
CA ASN A 42 -17.83 -28.52 -18.77
C ASN A 42 -18.63 -27.45 -18.01
N SER A 43 -19.63 -27.85 -17.21
CA SER A 43 -20.41 -26.92 -16.39
C SER A 43 -19.62 -26.35 -15.21
N PHE A 44 -18.64 -27.09 -14.67
CA PHE A 44 -17.84 -26.65 -13.52
C PHE A 44 -16.73 -25.66 -13.91
N PHE A 45 -16.32 -25.64 -15.18
CA PHE A 45 -15.38 -24.63 -15.70
C PHE A 45 -15.92 -23.20 -15.53
N TRP A 46 -17.21 -22.99 -15.83
CA TRP A 46 -17.86 -21.69 -15.69
C TRP A 46 -17.97 -21.25 -14.23
N ILE A 47 -18.23 -22.18 -13.31
CA ILE A 47 -18.30 -21.93 -11.87
C ILE A 47 -16.90 -21.55 -11.33
N GLY A 48 -15.86 -22.26 -11.76
CA GLY A 48 -14.47 -21.94 -11.42
C GLY A 48 -13.99 -20.61 -11.98
N GLY A 49 -14.37 -20.28 -13.21
CA GLY A 49 -14.11 -18.98 -13.82
C GLY A 49 -14.82 -17.84 -13.07
N LEU A 50 -16.11 -17.99 -12.76
CA LEU A 50 -16.86 -17.00 -11.99
C LEU A 50 -16.23 -16.78 -10.59
N GLY A 51 -15.81 -17.86 -9.93
CA GLY A 51 -15.04 -17.80 -8.68
C GLY A 51 -13.71 -17.08 -8.84
N GLY A 52 -12.97 -17.34 -9.92
CA GLY A 52 -11.71 -16.67 -10.25
C GLY A 52 -11.86 -15.17 -10.49
N ILE A 53 -12.98 -14.72 -11.09
CA ILE A 53 -13.32 -13.29 -11.21
C ILE A 53 -13.62 -12.68 -9.85
N ALA A 54 -14.38 -13.36 -8.99
CA ALA A 54 -14.69 -12.86 -7.66
C ALA A 54 -13.39 -12.67 -6.83
N VAL A 55 -12.48 -13.64 -6.88
CA VAL A 55 -11.15 -13.54 -6.24
C VAL A 55 -10.32 -12.40 -6.85
N GLY A 56 -10.30 -12.26 -8.18
CA GLY A 56 -9.60 -11.17 -8.86
C GLY A 56 -10.15 -9.79 -8.50
N LEU A 57 -11.47 -9.65 -8.33
CA LEU A 57 -12.09 -8.41 -7.85
C LEU A 57 -11.64 -8.09 -6.42
N VAL A 58 -11.69 -9.06 -5.51
CA VAL A 58 -11.19 -8.88 -4.14
C VAL A 58 -9.71 -8.47 -4.15
N ALA A 59 -8.88 -9.09 -4.99
CA ALA A 59 -7.48 -8.72 -5.13
C ALA A 59 -7.30 -7.27 -5.59
N ILE A 60 -8.09 -6.78 -6.55
CA ILE A 60 -8.07 -5.37 -6.98
C ILE A 60 -8.53 -4.44 -5.87
N LEU A 61 -9.54 -4.81 -5.08
CA LEU A 61 -9.93 -4.03 -3.92
C LEU A 61 -8.77 -3.93 -2.93
N VAL A 62 -8.16 -5.05 -2.55
CA VAL A 62 -7.01 -5.10 -1.64
C VAL A 62 -5.85 -4.26 -2.20
N GLU A 63 -5.52 -4.38 -3.49
CA GLU A 63 -4.49 -3.55 -4.15
C GLU A 63 -4.79 -2.06 -3.98
N ARG A 64 -6.04 -1.63 -4.19
CA ARG A 64 -6.44 -0.22 -4.01
C ARG A 64 -6.38 0.24 -2.55
N TRP A 65 -6.60 -0.66 -1.60
CA TRP A 65 -6.43 -0.38 -0.18
C TRP A 65 -4.96 -0.23 0.18
N VAL A 66 -4.12 -1.18 -0.25
CA VAL A 66 -2.66 -1.18 -0.03
C VAL A 66 -2.00 0.02 -0.72
N ALA A 67 -2.38 0.36 -1.95
CA ALA A 67 -1.84 1.50 -2.68
C ALA A 67 -2.19 2.87 -2.05
N ARG A 68 -3.22 2.92 -1.19
CA ARG A 68 -3.56 4.10 -0.40
C ARG A 68 -2.86 4.13 0.97
N ALA A 69 -2.33 3.00 1.43
CA ALA A 69 -1.57 2.94 2.67
C ALA A 69 -0.16 3.53 2.47
N SER A 70 0.32 4.29 3.45
CA SER A 70 1.70 4.75 3.44
C SER A 70 2.67 3.58 3.54
N VAL A 71 3.80 3.67 2.83
CA VAL A 71 4.91 2.69 2.89
C VAL A 71 5.33 2.42 4.33
N GLN A 72 5.37 3.46 5.17
CA GLN A 72 5.69 3.36 6.60
C GLN A 72 4.67 2.50 7.38
N THR A 73 3.39 2.59 7.04
CA THR A 73 2.34 1.79 7.69
C THR A 73 2.43 0.33 7.27
N LEU A 74 2.76 0.07 6.00
CA LEU A 74 2.99 -1.28 5.48
C LEU A 74 4.22 -1.92 6.13
N LEU A 75 5.35 -1.21 6.16
CA LEU A 75 6.57 -1.69 6.80
C LEU A 75 6.37 -1.91 8.31
N GLY A 76 5.70 -0.98 8.98
CA GLY A 76 5.33 -1.11 10.39
C GLY A 76 4.47 -2.34 10.66
N GLY A 77 3.42 -2.53 9.85
CA GLY A 77 2.52 -3.68 9.96
C GLY A 77 3.22 -5.02 9.72
N ILE A 78 4.04 -5.11 8.67
CA ILE A 78 4.82 -6.33 8.36
C ILE A 78 5.84 -6.60 9.47
N GLY A 79 6.57 -5.58 9.93
CA GLY A 79 7.55 -5.72 11.01
C GLY A 79 6.89 -6.17 12.32
N GLY A 80 5.79 -5.54 12.71
CA GLY A 80 5.02 -5.92 13.90
C GLY A 80 4.46 -7.34 13.80
N MET A 81 3.93 -7.73 12.64
CA MET A 81 3.46 -9.09 12.39
C MET A 81 4.58 -10.12 12.53
N ILE A 82 5.76 -9.87 11.95
CA ILE A 82 6.92 -10.78 12.06
C ILE A 82 7.33 -10.94 13.52
N VAL A 83 7.51 -9.84 14.26
CA VAL A 83 7.91 -9.90 15.67
C VAL A 83 6.92 -10.73 16.48
N PHE A 84 5.63 -10.44 16.35
CA PHE A 84 4.59 -11.16 17.07
C PHE A 84 4.47 -12.64 16.68
N LEU A 85 4.68 -13.00 15.41
CA LEU A 85 4.71 -14.40 14.98
C LEU A 85 5.93 -15.15 15.54
N LEU A 86 7.08 -14.49 15.65
CA LEU A 86 8.26 -15.06 16.31
C LEU A 86 8.00 -15.29 17.81
N LEU A 87 7.34 -14.33 18.47
CA LEU A 87 6.89 -14.50 19.87
C LEU A 87 5.88 -15.64 20.01
N ALA A 88 4.94 -15.80 19.08
CA ALA A 88 3.98 -16.90 19.10
C ALA A 88 4.69 -18.27 19.01
N LYS A 89 5.67 -18.38 18.11
CA LYS A 89 6.48 -19.59 17.93
C LYS A 89 7.31 -19.95 19.17
N ALA A 90 7.68 -18.97 19.99
CA ALA A 90 8.41 -19.19 21.23
C ALA A 90 7.56 -19.82 22.34
N ILE A 91 6.22 -19.87 22.18
CA ILE A 91 5.29 -20.50 23.11
C ILE A 91 4.79 -21.80 22.48
N PRO A 92 5.51 -22.93 22.61
CA PRO A 92 5.09 -24.19 22.01
C PRO A 92 3.81 -24.69 22.67
N MET A 93 2.73 -24.74 21.90
CA MET A 93 1.46 -25.32 22.34
C MET A 93 1.39 -26.80 21.99
N ARG A 94 1.04 -27.64 22.97
CA ARG A 94 0.92 -29.11 22.79
C ARG A 94 -0.23 -29.51 21.85
N ASN A 95 -1.23 -28.64 21.68
CA ASN A 95 -2.39 -28.86 20.83
C ASN A 95 -2.22 -28.12 19.50
N PRO A 96 -2.12 -28.80 18.34
CA PRO A 96 -1.90 -28.16 17.05
C PRO A 96 -2.98 -27.13 16.66
N ARG A 97 -4.23 -27.38 17.08
CA ARG A 97 -5.35 -26.45 16.82
C ARG A 97 -5.20 -25.14 17.60
N LEU A 98 -4.72 -25.22 18.83
CA LEU A 98 -4.49 -24.03 19.67
C LEU A 98 -3.24 -23.28 19.21
N ASP A 99 -2.21 -24.00 18.77
CA ASP A 99 -1.01 -23.39 18.18
C ASP A 99 -1.37 -22.58 16.93
N PHE A 100 -2.17 -23.16 16.03
CA PHE A 100 -2.66 -22.46 14.85
C PHE A 100 -3.51 -21.23 15.19
N LEU A 101 -4.41 -21.36 16.18
CA LEU A 101 -5.22 -20.24 16.64
C LEU A 101 -4.35 -19.12 17.23
N LEU A 102 -3.33 -19.49 18.01
CA LEU A 102 -2.37 -18.55 18.60
C LEU A 102 -1.61 -17.79 17.50
N LEU A 103 -1.13 -18.48 16.46
CA LEU A 103 -0.44 -17.86 15.33
C LEU A 103 -1.32 -16.81 14.63
N ILE A 104 -2.59 -17.12 14.38
CA ILE A 104 -3.53 -16.18 13.75
C ILE A 104 -3.75 -14.95 14.64
N VAL A 105 -4.04 -15.17 15.93
CA VAL A 105 -4.32 -14.08 16.87
C VAL A 105 -3.09 -13.19 17.03
N MET A 106 -1.91 -13.80 17.24
CA MET A 106 -0.67 -13.07 17.44
C MET A 106 -0.26 -12.31 16.19
N GLY A 107 -0.39 -12.93 15.01
CA GLY A 107 -0.15 -12.27 13.73
C GLY A 107 -1.05 -11.05 13.52
N TYR A 108 -2.34 -11.15 13.84
CA TYR A 108 -3.28 -10.02 13.77
C TYR A 108 -2.90 -8.90 14.74
N ILE A 109 -2.59 -9.23 16.00
CA ILE A 109 -2.15 -8.23 16.99
C ILE A 109 -0.88 -7.54 16.50
N GLY A 110 0.10 -8.29 16.01
CA GLY A 110 1.33 -7.76 15.44
C GLY A 110 1.10 -6.81 14.27
N LEU A 111 0.16 -7.14 13.38
CA LEU A 111 -0.22 -6.28 12.26
C LEU A 111 -0.90 -4.99 12.73
N VAL A 112 -1.83 -5.06 13.68
CA VAL A 112 -2.53 -3.88 14.23
C VAL A 112 -1.59 -2.98 15.04
N VAL A 113 -0.75 -3.57 15.89
CA VAL A 113 0.23 -2.82 16.69
C VAL A 113 1.30 -2.22 15.78
N GLY A 114 1.82 -3.01 14.83
CA GLY A 114 2.82 -2.59 13.87
C GLY A 114 2.36 -1.44 12.98
N THR A 115 1.11 -1.46 12.51
CA THR A 115 0.56 -0.34 11.71
C THR A 115 0.39 0.94 12.53
N LYS A 116 0.03 0.85 13.81
CA LYS A 116 -0.15 2.00 14.71
C LYS A 116 1.18 2.60 15.18
N LYS A 117 2.11 1.75 15.64
CA LYS A 117 3.37 2.14 16.27
C LYS A 117 4.57 2.14 15.32
N GLY A 118 4.44 1.55 14.14
CA GLY A 118 5.52 1.48 13.15
C GLY A 118 6.01 2.85 12.67
N ARG A 119 5.14 3.88 12.70
CA ARG A 119 5.58 5.25 12.41
C ARG A 119 6.52 5.80 13.48
N GLU A 120 6.26 5.52 14.75
CA GLU A 120 7.11 5.96 15.87
C GLU A 120 8.47 5.26 15.81
N VAL A 121 8.46 3.95 15.54
CA VAL A 121 9.69 3.15 15.39
C VAL A 121 10.51 3.61 14.18
N ALA A 122 9.86 3.92 13.04
CA ALA A 122 10.54 4.47 11.87
C ALA A 122 11.15 5.86 12.11
N LEU A 123 10.49 6.70 12.92
CA LEU A 123 11.01 8.00 13.32
C LEU A 123 12.23 7.86 14.26
N LEU A 124 12.21 6.87 15.16
CA LEU A 124 13.33 6.58 16.07
C LEU A 124 14.52 5.94 15.36
N LEU A 125 14.29 5.14 14.32
CA LEU A 125 15.33 4.51 13.49
C LEU A 125 15.97 5.48 12.48
N GLY A 126 15.58 6.76 12.49
CA GLY A 126 16.32 7.83 11.83
C GLY A 126 16.16 7.90 10.30
N GLU A 127 15.27 7.12 9.70
CA GLU A 127 15.22 7.03 8.24
C GLU A 127 14.20 8.00 7.62
N LYS A 128 14.76 8.92 6.83
CA LYS A 128 14.16 9.85 5.86
C LYS A 128 13.31 9.16 4.78
N VAL A 129 12.52 8.13 5.09
CA VAL A 129 11.67 7.37 4.13
C VAL A 129 10.29 7.99 4.03
N GLY A 130 10.29 9.28 3.72
CA GLY A 130 9.12 10.03 3.36
C GLY A 130 9.65 11.26 2.68
N GLY A 131 9.47 11.34 1.35
CA GLY A 131 9.75 12.56 0.61
C GLY A 131 9.25 13.72 1.45
N ARG A 132 10.16 14.63 1.83
CA ARG A 132 9.91 15.76 2.71
C ARG A 132 8.52 16.27 2.35
N LYS A 133 7.52 16.04 3.21
CA LYS A 133 6.25 16.75 3.06
C LYS A 133 6.68 18.20 3.10
N GLU A 134 6.60 18.88 1.96
CA GLU A 134 6.90 20.30 1.87
C GLU A 134 6.03 20.95 2.92
N VAL A 135 6.66 21.38 4.01
CA VAL A 135 5.95 22.06 5.08
C VAL A 135 5.57 23.40 4.48
N PRO A 136 4.28 23.74 4.41
CA PRO A 136 3.85 24.99 3.83
C PRO A 136 4.51 26.14 4.59
N LYS A 137 5.17 27.03 3.85
CA LYS A 137 5.89 28.16 4.42
C LYS A 137 4.89 29.25 4.71
N LEU A 138 4.70 29.56 5.99
CA LEU A 138 3.83 30.64 6.39
C LEU A 138 4.56 31.96 6.18
N LEU A 139 4.00 32.82 5.32
CA LEU A 139 4.55 34.11 4.94
C LEU A 139 3.62 35.21 5.43
N ASP A 140 4.22 36.29 5.94
CA ASP A 140 3.45 37.49 6.29
C ASP A 140 3.12 38.31 5.03
N THR A 141 1.91 38.86 4.96
CA THR A 141 1.46 39.64 3.80
C THR A 141 2.28 40.91 3.59
N SER A 142 2.78 41.51 4.67
CA SER A 142 3.67 42.68 4.60
C SER A 142 4.97 42.35 3.83
N SER A 143 5.57 41.19 4.14
CA SER A 143 6.81 40.73 3.52
C SER A 143 6.68 40.40 2.03
N ILE A 144 5.46 40.09 1.57
CA ILE A 144 5.15 39.87 0.15
C ILE A 144 4.99 41.21 -0.57
N ILE A 145 4.27 42.16 0.03
CA ILE A 145 4.01 43.48 -0.58
C ILE A 145 5.31 44.27 -0.71
N ASP A 146 6.18 44.22 0.30
CA ASP A 146 7.44 44.96 0.33
C ASP A 146 8.56 44.28 -0.48
N GLY A 147 8.31 43.11 -1.09
CA GLY A 147 9.29 42.40 -1.91
C GLY A 147 10.46 41.76 -1.16
N ARG A 148 10.57 41.97 0.16
CA ARG A 148 11.65 41.46 1.03
C ARG A 148 11.83 39.94 0.99
N ILE A 149 10.78 39.20 0.60
CA ILE A 149 10.89 37.75 0.46
C ILE A 149 11.85 37.33 -0.66
N ALA A 150 11.99 38.15 -1.71
CA ALA A 150 12.91 37.89 -2.81
C ALA A 150 14.37 37.94 -2.32
N ASP A 151 14.71 38.94 -1.51
CA ASP A 151 16.04 39.08 -0.91
C ASP A 151 16.38 37.87 -0.05
N VAL A 152 15.42 37.37 0.75
CA VAL A 152 15.61 36.19 1.60
C VAL A 152 15.75 34.91 0.76
N CYS A 153 15.06 34.81 -0.37
CA CYS A 153 15.26 33.72 -1.32
C CYS A 153 16.64 33.78 -2.00
N GLU A 154 17.13 34.96 -2.36
CA GLU A 154 18.45 35.15 -2.97
C GLU A 154 19.60 34.81 -2.02
N THR A 155 19.44 35.05 -0.72
CA THR A 155 20.43 34.62 0.29
C THR A 155 20.50 33.09 0.46
N GLY A 156 19.59 32.32 -0.15
CA GLY A 156 19.50 30.87 -0.01
C GLY A 156 18.91 30.42 1.32
N PHE A 157 18.40 31.35 2.15
CA PHE A 157 17.77 31.01 3.43
C PHE A 157 16.42 30.30 3.25
N LEU A 158 15.72 30.57 2.15
CA LEU A 158 14.46 29.92 1.77
C LEU A 158 14.65 29.06 0.52
N GLU A 159 14.65 27.73 0.71
CA GLU A 159 14.82 26.75 -0.37
C GLU A 159 13.49 26.14 -0.82
N GLY A 160 13.35 25.86 -2.12
CA GLY A 160 12.20 25.15 -2.71
C GLY A 160 10.96 26.02 -2.96
N PRO A 161 9.89 25.47 -3.56
CA PRO A 161 8.69 26.22 -3.91
C PRO A 161 8.01 26.82 -2.67
N LEU A 162 7.58 28.08 -2.78
CA LEU A 162 6.78 28.79 -1.76
C LEU A 162 5.30 28.42 -1.88
#